data_AF-A0A4Q3L7Q4-F1
#
_entry.id   AF-A0A4Q3L7Q4-F1
#
_cell.length_a   1.000
_cell.length_b   1.000
_cell.length_c   1.000
_cell.angle_alpha   90.00
_cell.angle_beta   90.00
_cell.angle_gamma   90.00
#
_symmetry.space_group_name_H-M   'P 1'
#
loop_
_entity.id
_entity.type
_entity.pdbx_description
1 polymer ?
#
loop_
_entity_poly.entity_id
_entity_poly.type
_entity_poly.pdbx_seq_one_letter_code
_entity_poly.pdbx_strand_id
1 'polypeptide(L)'
;MRDNTHQMPSMQGQKHYNAKLTAEDVRQIWYDWHARAYGQAQLSEKYGVAPGTISNITRGLVWQHVTENLPKPDVQIERGCLVYGTHRRRLRFTPKEIEDIRKRISDGESSASIARLYGRGIAAIGRIKNGRNYR
;
A
#
# COMPACT_ATOMS: atom_id res chain seq x y z
N MET A 1 28.94 14.20 -31.26
CA MET A 1 28.21 13.00 -30.81
C MET A 1 28.55 12.81 -29.34
N ARG A 2 27.58 12.81 -28.43
CA ARG A 2 27.84 12.61 -26.99
C ARG A 2 27.60 11.14 -26.70
N ASP A 3 28.67 10.41 -26.39
CA ASP A 3 28.60 9.02 -25.93
C ASP A 3 27.85 9.00 -24.59
N ASN A 4 26.64 8.45 -24.65
CA ASN A 4 25.77 8.28 -23.50
C ASN A 4 26.13 6.94 -22.84
N THR A 5 27.34 6.86 -22.30
CA THR A 5 27.83 5.70 -21.55
C THR A 5 26.91 5.52 -20.35
N HIS A 6 26.03 4.51 -20.43
CA HIS A 6 25.20 4.08 -19.31
C HIS A 6 26.13 3.56 -18.22
N GLN A 7 26.58 4.46 -17.36
CA GLN A 7 27.34 4.14 -16.17
C GLN A 7 26.44 3.22 -15.34
N MET A 8 26.78 1.93 -15.28
CA MET A 8 26.02 0.99 -14.44
C MET A 8 26.01 1.54 -13.01
N PRO A 9 24.84 1.60 -12.35
CA PRO A 9 24.73 2.14 -11.01
C PRO A 9 25.68 1.36 -10.10
N SER A 10 26.67 2.08 -9.58
CA SER A 10 27.75 1.51 -8.78
C SER A 10 27.22 0.61 -7.65
N MET A 11 27.91 -0.50 -7.38
CA MET A 11 27.66 -1.43 -6.26
C MET A 11 27.94 -0.81 -4.88
N GLN A 12 27.64 0.48 -4.70
CA GLN A 12 28.15 1.34 -3.61
C GLN A 12 27.60 1.02 -2.21
N GLY A 13 26.67 0.08 -2.09
CA GLY A 13 26.11 -0.27 -0.79
C GLY A 13 26.80 -1.43 -0.08
N GLN A 14 27.24 -2.46 -0.80
CA GLN A 14 27.55 -3.76 -0.17
C GLN A 14 29.03 -3.97 0.17
N LYS A 15 29.94 -3.25 -0.50
CA LYS A 15 31.40 -3.40 -0.30
C LYS A 15 31.96 -2.56 0.85
N HIS A 16 31.12 -1.74 1.49
CA HIS A 16 31.55 -0.95 2.64
C HIS A 16 31.33 -1.78 3.92
N TYR A 17 32.39 -2.06 4.67
CA TYR A 17 32.33 -2.86 5.89
C TYR A 17 31.38 -2.27 6.97
N ASN A 18 31.14 -0.95 6.93
CA ASN A 18 30.17 -0.27 7.80
C ASN A 18 28.77 -0.11 7.17
N ALA A 19 28.46 -0.80 6.08
CA ALA A 19 27.14 -0.74 5.49
C ALA A 19 26.11 -1.36 6.45
N LYS A 20 25.10 -0.57 6.82
CA LYS A 20 24.01 -1.02 7.71
C LYS A 20 23.03 -2.00 7.06
N LEU A 21 22.99 -2.04 5.72
CA LEU A 21 22.07 -2.86 4.95
C LEU A 21 22.85 -3.81 4.06
N THR A 22 22.46 -5.07 4.08
CA THR A 22 22.90 -6.08 3.12
C THR A 22 21.96 -6.11 1.90
N ALA A 23 22.38 -6.75 0.81
CA ALA A 23 21.49 -6.97 -0.33
C ALA A 23 20.25 -7.79 0.05
N GLU A 24 20.34 -8.68 1.03
CA GLU A 24 19.21 -9.45 1.53
C GLU A 24 18.22 -8.55 2.28
N ASP A 25 18.71 -7.67 3.15
CA ASP A 25 17.85 -6.70 3.85
C ASP A 25 17.12 -5.79 2.85
N VAL A 26 17.79 -5.37 1.80
CA VAL A 26 17.20 -4.56 0.72
C VAL A 26 16.09 -5.33 0.00
N ARG A 27 16.30 -6.61 -0.31
CA ARG A 27 15.26 -7.48 -0.90
C ARG A 27 14.07 -7.59 0.05
N GLN A 28 14.31 -7.85 1.33
CA GLN A 28 13.24 -8.01 2.31
C GLN A 28 12.47 -6.71 2.54
N ILE A 29 13.15 -5.55 2.63
CA ILE A 29 12.52 -4.22 2.68
C ILE A 29 11.60 -4.03 1.46
N TRP A 30 12.08 -4.39 0.27
CA TRP A 30 11.34 -4.23 -0.96
C TRP A 30 10.09 -5.12 -0.98
N TYR A 31 10.21 -6.40 -0.59
CA TYR A 31 9.08 -7.32 -0.48
C TYR A 31 8.10 -6.87 0.61
N ASP A 32 8.56 -6.56 1.82
CA ASP A 32 7.74 -6.12 2.94
C ASP A 32 6.93 -4.85 2.57
N TRP A 33 7.54 -3.92 1.83
CA TRP A 33 6.89 -2.72 1.33
C TRP A 33 5.85 -3.03 0.25
N HIS A 34 6.24 -3.80 -0.78
CA HIS A 34 5.34 -4.09 -1.89
C HIS A 34 4.19 -5.00 -1.47
N ALA A 35 4.42 -5.95 -0.56
CA ALA A 35 3.38 -6.77 0.08
C ALA A 35 2.46 -5.96 1.01
N ARG A 36 2.75 -4.66 1.24
CA ARG A 36 1.99 -3.78 2.15
C ARG A 36 1.92 -4.29 3.59
N ALA A 37 2.85 -5.13 4.00
CA ALA A 37 2.89 -5.68 5.36
C ALA A 37 3.31 -4.62 6.39
N TYR A 38 4.13 -3.66 5.98
CA TYR A 38 4.68 -2.62 6.85
C TYR A 38 4.70 -1.24 6.18
N GLY A 39 4.48 -0.18 6.97
CA GLY A 39 4.72 1.20 6.56
C GLY A 39 6.20 1.59 6.63
N GLN A 40 6.57 2.72 6.01
CA GLN A 40 7.96 3.19 5.98
C GLN A 40 8.56 3.42 7.38
N ALA A 41 7.74 3.90 8.33
CA ALA A 41 8.18 4.10 9.71
C ALA A 41 8.49 2.77 10.43
N GLN A 42 7.65 1.75 10.22
CA GLN A 42 7.86 0.42 10.80
C GLN A 42 9.07 -0.28 10.17
N LEU A 43 9.27 -0.13 8.86
CA LEU A 43 10.47 -0.62 8.17
C LEU A 43 11.73 0.12 8.65
N SER A 44 11.64 1.43 8.85
CA SER A 44 12.73 2.24 9.38
C SER A 44 13.17 1.76 10.76
N GLU A 45 12.23 1.47 11.66
CA GLU A 45 12.51 0.92 12.98
C GLU A 45 13.08 -0.50 12.90
N LYS A 46 12.45 -1.38 12.11
CA LYS A 46 12.86 -2.79 11.93
C LYS A 46 14.29 -2.95 11.41
N TYR A 47 14.69 -2.12 10.46
CA TYR A 47 16.01 -2.22 9.80
C TYR A 47 17.01 -1.16 10.29
N GLY A 48 16.64 -0.30 11.26
CA GLY A 48 17.54 0.71 11.82
C GLY A 48 18.05 1.76 10.81
N VAL A 49 17.23 2.09 9.81
CA VAL A 49 17.57 3.04 8.74
C VAL A 49 16.56 4.17 8.65
N ALA A 50 16.95 5.31 8.08
CA ALA A 50 16.05 6.44 7.94
C ALA A 50 14.87 6.12 6.98
N PRO A 51 13.66 6.65 7.20
CA PRO A 51 12.52 6.43 6.30
C PRO A 51 12.80 6.88 4.85
N GLY A 52 13.61 7.94 4.67
CA GLY A 52 14.07 8.39 3.36
C GLY A 52 14.90 7.33 2.62
N THR A 53 15.70 6.54 3.33
CA THR A 53 16.46 5.42 2.75
C THR A 53 15.52 4.33 2.26
N ILE A 54 14.51 3.95 3.06
CA ILE A 54 13.46 3.02 2.66
C ILE A 54 12.71 3.53 1.41
N SER A 55 12.37 4.82 1.38
CA SER A 55 11.71 5.41 0.21
C SER A 55 12.59 5.38 -1.04
N ASN A 56 13.90 5.58 -0.92
CA ASN A 56 14.80 5.54 -2.06
C ASN A 56 14.99 4.10 -2.58
N ILE A 57 15.07 3.10 -1.68
CA ILE A 57 15.14 1.67 -2.02
C ILE A 57 13.87 1.25 -2.77
N THR A 58 12.70 1.54 -2.21
CA THR A 58 11.42 1.11 -2.79
C THR A 58 11.09 1.78 -4.11
N ARG A 59 11.65 2.97 -4.37
CA ARG A 59 11.57 3.67 -5.67
C ARG A 59 12.67 3.25 -6.65
N GLY A 60 13.60 2.37 -6.26
CA GLY A 60 14.73 1.95 -7.09
C GLY A 60 15.77 3.04 -7.36
N LEU A 61 15.79 4.12 -6.56
CA LEU A 61 16.77 5.21 -6.70
C LEU A 61 18.14 4.82 -6.14
N VAL A 62 18.16 3.90 -5.18
CA VAL A 62 19.37 3.29 -4.62
C VAL A 62 19.23 1.78 -4.67
N TRP A 63 20.35 1.06 -4.70
CA TRP A 63 20.37 -0.40 -4.80
C TRP A 63 19.60 -0.96 -6.01
N GLN A 64 19.58 -0.22 -7.12
CA GLN A 64 18.88 -0.62 -8.35
C GLN A 64 19.28 -2.01 -8.83
N HIS A 65 20.58 -2.35 -8.78
CA HIS A 65 21.08 -3.69 -9.15
C HIS A 65 20.45 -4.84 -8.34
N VAL A 66 19.94 -4.57 -7.14
CA VAL A 66 19.18 -5.55 -6.34
C VAL A 66 17.70 -5.48 -6.70
N THR A 67 17.11 -4.29 -6.79
CA THR A 67 15.65 -4.12 -6.90
C THR A 67 15.09 -4.24 -8.31
N GLU A 68 15.90 -4.01 -9.35
CA GLU A 68 15.48 -3.95 -10.75
C GLU A 68 14.95 -5.29 -11.27
N ASN A 69 15.55 -6.39 -10.82
CA ASN A 69 15.18 -7.75 -11.24
C ASN A 69 14.25 -8.46 -10.24
N LEU A 70 13.72 -7.76 -9.23
CA LEU A 70 12.80 -8.38 -8.29
C LEU A 70 11.40 -8.50 -8.90
N PRO A 71 10.79 -9.70 -8.86
CA PRO A 71 9.41 -9.87 -9.29
C PRO A 71 8.53 -9.04 -8.38
N LYS A 72 7.76 -8.11 -8.94
CA LYS A 72 6.72 -7.39 -8.17
C LYS A 72 5.84 -8.46 -7.56
N PRO A 73 5.76 -8.56 -6.21
CA PRO A 73 4.87 -9.54 -5.62
C PRO A 73 3.50 -9.28 -6.21
N ASP A 74 2.86 -10.34 -6.70
CA ASP A 74 1.47 -10.27 -7.14
C ASP A 74 0.64 -10.07 -5.88
N VAL A 75 0.63 -8.84 -5.39
CA VAL A 75 -0.26 -8.44 -4.32
C VAL A 75 -1.61 -8.49 -5.00
N GLN A 76 -2.33 -9.60 -4.78
CA GLN A 76 -3.76 -9.63 -4.96
C GLN A 76 -4.32 -8.64 -3.94
N ILE A 77 -4.25 -7.36 -4.30
CA ILE A 77 -5.00 -6.32 -3.65
C ILE A 77 -6.43 -6.75 -3.95
N GLU A 78 -7.05 -7.50 -3.03
CA GLU A 78 -8.49 -7.60 -2.98
C GLU A 78 -8.97 -6.16 -3.11
N ARG A 79 -9.56 -5.84 -4.27
CA ARG A 79 -9.88 -4.49 -4.70
C ARG A 79 -10.74 -3.84 -3.61
N GLY A 80 -10.11 -3.12 -2.68
CA GLY A 80 -10.84 -2.60 -1.52
C GLY A 80 -10.03 -2.11 -0.32
N CYS A 81 -8.81 -2.62 -0.03
CA CYS A 81 -8.13 -2.26 1.22
C CYS A 81 -6.69 -1.76 0.99
N LEU A 82 -6.44 -0.47 1.24
CA LEU A 82 -5.09 0.11 1.30
C LEU A 82 -4.88 0.84 2.62
N VAL A 83 -3.82 0.44 3.32
CA VAL A 83 -3.34 0.96 4.60
C VAL A 83 -2.26 2.03 4.33
N TYR A 84 -2.62 3.28 4.63
CA TYR A 84 -1.86 4.55 4.80
C TYR A 84 -1.04 5.12 3.61
N GLY A 85 -0.91 6.44 3.42
CA GLY A 85 -1.29 7.57 4.25
C GLY A 85 -1.67 8.81 3.42
N THR A 86 -2.65 9.54 3.95
CA THR A 86 -2.86 10.97 3.77
C THR A 86 -2.88 11.51 2.32
N HIS A 87 -3.98 11.32 1.59
CA HIS A 87 -4.94 12.39 1.23
C HIS A 87 -5.84 11.99 0.04
N ARG A 88 -7.13 11.77 0.35
CA ARG A 88 -8.32 12.09 -0.46
C ARG A 88 -8.64 11.12 -1.63
N ARG A 89 -9.84 10.55 -1.78
CA ARG A 89 -11.17 10.73 -1.14
C ARG A 89 -12.03 9.49 -1.52
N ARG A 90 -12.70 8.86 -0.54
CA ARG A 90 -13.93 8.04 -0.68
C ARG A 90 -13.83 6.63 -1.32
N LEU A 91 -13.29 5.65 -0.59
CA LEU A 91 -14.02 4.38 -0.50
C LEU A 91 -14.67 4.36 0.88
N ARG A 92 -15.98 4.69 0.90
CA ARG A 92 -16.76 4.82 2.15
C ARG A 92 -17.17 3.47 2.74
N PHE A 93 -17.07 2.41 1.94
CA PHE A 93 -17.46 1.03 2.24
C PHE A 93 -16.59 0.06 1.42
N THR A 94 -16.23 -1.07 2.01
CA THR A 94 -15.63 -2.23 1.34
C THR A 94 -16.71 -3.03 0.58
N PRO A 95 -16.36 -3.87 -0.42
CA PRO A 95 -17.34 -4.69 -1.13
C PRO A 95 -18.19 -5.58 -0.21
N LYS A 96 -17.55 -6.20 0.78
CA LYS A 96 -18.23 -7.04 1.79
C LYS A 96 -19.20 -6.24 2.65
N GLU A 97 -18.82 -5.03 3.06
CA GLU A 97 -19.74 -4.13 3.78
C GLU A 97 -20.91 -3.71 2.90
N ILE A 98 -20.71 -3.47 1.61
CA ILE A 98 -21.80 -3.13 0.68
C ILE A 98 -22.78 -4.28 0.54
N GLU A 99 -22.29 -5.52 0.46
CA GLU A 99 -23.13 -6.72 0.39
C GLU A 99 -23.96 -6.89 1.66
N ASP A 100 -23.33 -6.78 2.84
CA ASP A 100 -24.04 -6.88 4.12
C ASP A 100 -25.08 -5.75 4.28
N ILE A 101 -24.74 -4.52 3.89
CA ILE A 101 -25.68 -3.39 3.88
C ILE A 101 -26.87 -3.66 2.95
N ARG A 102 -26.64 -4.20 1.74
CA ARG A 102 -27.72 -4.56 0.81
C ARG A 102 -28.62 -5.65 1.39
N LYS A 103 -28.04 -6.67 2.02
CA LYS A 103 -28.77 -7.74 2.69
C LYS A 103 -29.68 -7.19 3.78
N ARG A 104 -29.14 -6.38 4.70
CA ARG A 104 -29.92 -5.74 5.78
C ARG A 104 -31.04 -4.84 5.27
N ILE A 105 -30.81 -4.11 4.17
CA ILE A 105 -31.87 -3.32 3.53
C ILE A 105 -32.97 -4.25 2.97
N SER A 106 -32.59 -5.39 2.38
CA SER A 106 -33.54 -6.39 1.87
C SER A 106 -34.33 -7.05 3.00
N ASP A 107 -33.71 -7.24 4.17
CA ASP A 107 -34.33 -7.78 5.39
C ASP A 107 -35.26 -6.75 6.08
N GLY A 108 -35.39 -5.53 5.53
CA GLY A 108 -36.29 -4.49 6.04
C GLY A 108 -35.68 -3.60 7.13
N GLU A 109 -34.38 -3.70 7.42
CA GLU A 109 -33.73 -2.81 8.38
C GLU A 109 -33.75 -1.35 7.89
N SER A 110 -33.99 -0.42 8.83
CA SER A 110 -33.96 1.00 8.51
C SER A 110 -32.54 1.49 8.20
N SER A 111 -32.41 2.37 7.21
CA SER A 111 -31.12 3.00 6.87
C SER A 111 -30.46 3.70 8.07
N ALA A 112 -31.25 4.16 9.05
CA ALA A 112 -30.76 4.77 10.28
C ALA A 112 -30.16 3.75 11.27
N SER A 113 -30.72 2.53 11.34
CA SER A 113 -30.14 1.43 12.13
C SER A 113 -28.79 1.02 11.55
N ILE A 114 -28.77 0.76 10.24
CA ILE A 114 -27.56 0.37 9.50
C ILE A 114 -26.49 1.46 9.63
N ALA A 115 -26.85 2.73 9.45
CA ALA A 115 -25.93 3.86 9.61
C ALA A 115 -25.23 3.87 10.98
N ARG A 116 -25.99 3.63 12.06
CA ARG A 116 -25.44 3.54 13.42
C ARG A 116 -24.50 2.36 13.58
N LEU A 117 -24.88 1.19 13.05
CA LEU A 117 -24.07 -0.04 13.13
C LEU A 117 -22.66 0.14 12.52
N TYR A 118 -22.57 0.78 11.35
CA TYR A 118 -21.27 0.98 10.67
C TYR A 118 -20.58 2.30 11.05
N GLY A 119 -21.16 3.12 11.93
CA GLY A 119 -20.63 4.45 12.24
C GLY A 119 -20.52 5.34 11.00
N ARG A 120 -21.55 5.32 10.15
CA ARG A 120 -21.61 6.06 8.88
C ARG A 120 -22.84 6.96 8.83
N GLY A 121 -22.77 8.02 8.04
CA GLY A 121 -23.92 8.89 7.82
C GLY A 121 -25.02 8.20 7.02
N ILE A 122 -26.29 8.48 7.36
CA ILE A 122 -27.49 7.92 6.71
C ILE A 122 -27.46 8.12 5.18
N ALA A 123 -26.99 9.27 4.72
CA ALA A 123 -26.85 9.58 3.29
C ALA A 123 -25.87 8.63 2.57
N ALA A 124 -24.95 7.97 3.26
CA ALA A 124 -24.04 7.00 2.68
C ALA A 124 -24.76 5.67 2.39
N ILE A 125 -25.56 5.18 3.33
CA ILE A 125 -26.43 4.00 3.17
C ILE A 125 -27.47 4.24 2.06
N GLY A 126 -28.08 5.42 2.02
CA GLY A 126 -29.03 5.78 0.95
C GLY A 126 -28.42 5.77 -0.47
N ARG A 127 -27.11 6.07 -0.61
CA ARG A 127 -26.42 5.96 -1.92
C ARG A 127 -26.25 4.50 -2.34
N ILE A 128 -25.95 3.60 -1.40
CA ILE A 128 -25.88 2.16 -1.66
C ILE A 128 -27.26 1.62 -2.07
N LYS A 129 -28.29 1.97 -1.29
CA LYS A 129 -29.68 1.58 -1.58
C LYS A 129 -30.11 1.96 -3.00
N ASN A 130 -29.77 3.18 -3.42
CA ASN A 130 -30.16 3.72 -4.73
C ASN A 130 -29.16 3.37 -5.86
N GLY A 131 -28.16 2.52 -5.61
CA GLY A 131 -27.16 2.11 -6.62
C GLY A 131 -26.23 3.22 -7.11
N ARG A 132 -26.13 4.36 -6.41
CA ARG A 132 -25.30 5.50 -6.83
C ARG A 132 -23.87 5.34 -6.30
N ASN A 133 -22.86 5.41 -7.19
CA ASN A 133 -21.41 5.37 -6.92
C ASN A 133 -20.83 4.02 -6.42
N TYR A 134 -21.62 2.97 -6.29
CA TYR A 134 -21.16 1.64 -5.86
C TYR A 134 -21.75 0.60 -6.82
N ARG A 135 -21.07 0.41 -7.96
CA ARG A 135 -21.41 -0.56 -9.00
C ARG A 135 -20.48 -1.75 -8.92
#